data_AF-A0A0M8VFV4-F1
#
_entry.id   AF-A0A0M8VFV4-F1
#
_cell.length_a   1.000
_cell.length_b   1.000
_cell.length_c   1.000
_cell.angle_alpha   90.00
_cell.angle_beta   90.00
_cell.angle_gamma   90.00
#
_symmetry.space_group_name_H-M   'P 1'
#
loop_
_entity.id
_entity.type
_entity.pdbx_description
1 polymer ?
#
loop_
_entity_poly.entity_id
_entity_poly.type
_entity_poly.pdbx_seq_one_letter_code
_entity_poly.pdbx_strand_id
1 'polypeptide(L)'
;MSDESRAGGAMVLLYKGTSFELVGKISLSSLIIEAVRRELAGGDPDEQLILEMRYVRRPDPRLADGPRTLHNLRSQIGRLGVTVSRGSEKVVDGEFPVRELLGPVLQHVVQQIDADEEVWGFCLDHPSLSGLALGRSTPEVEGAMDLNLRESRRSFTVRKVAEPPVPGVDPGELGIDAAGLGPVTVLLSGDIHGHLHEMKLSRRLEEGGFLLGRVLRVLGPDRPGRSERPDGENGDSDAPAERYLVEINEVTPAEHSGAGALHFTFTGDSFREVNQRITASGQDRQLMGWYHTHLFSGNDSGLSSIDVDLHLGTFRQPWQVAGLINLTGDERLLRFYARSGDSVRECEQWVKDDRGRYRLTRAAVVDD
;
A
#
# COMPACT_ATOMS: atom_id res chain seq x y z
N MET A 1 -15.96 37.20 -12.16
CA MET A 1 -15.78 35.81 -12.66
C MET A 1 -14.49 35.78 -13.46
N SER A 2 -13.46 35.04 -13.01
CA SER A 2 -12.17 34.95 -13.70
C SER A 2 -12.31 34.03 -14.91
N ASP A 3 -11.93 34.53 -16.09
CA ASP A 3 -12.09 33.81 -17.35
C ASP A 3 -10.93 32.80 -17.50
N GLU A 4 -11.16 31.52 -17.16
CA GLU A 4 -10.26 30.38 -17.42
C GLU A 4 -10.22 30.02 -18.92
N SER A 5 -10.08 31.03 -19.77
CA SER A 5 -10.06 30.91 -21.22
C SER A 5 -8.64 30.55 -21.69
N ARG A 6 -8.31 29.25 -21.62
CA ARG A 6 -7.58 28.44 -22.64
C ARG A 6 -6.75 27.33 -21.98
N ALA A 7 -7.05 26.10 -22.40
CA ALA A 7 -6.58 24.81 -21.87
C ALA A 7 -7.26 24.43 -20.55
N GLY A 8 -7.92 23.26 -20.53
CA GLY A 8 -8.83 22.81 -19.47
C GLY A 8 -8.38 23.25 -18.07
N GLY A 9 -9.23 24.01 -17.39
CA GLY A 9 -8.94 24.64 -16.11
C GLY A 9 -8.31 23.65 -15.14
N ALA A 10 -7.24 24.07 -14.46
CA ALA A 10 -6.61 23.25 -13.44
C ALA A 10 -7.63 22.95 -12.34
N MET A 11 -7.78 21.67 -12.00
CA MET A 11 -8.72 21.22 -10.98
C MET A 11 -7.96 20.69 -9.76
N VAL A 12 -8.65 20.66 -8.63
CA VAL A 12 -8.30 19.88 -7.45
C VAL A 12 -9.33 18.78 -7.31
N LEU A 13 -8.89 17.54 -7.43
CA LEU A 13 -9.69 16.36 -7.19
C LEU A 13 -9.68 16.06 -5.69
N LEU A 14 -10.86 15.80 -5.11
CA LEU A 14 -11.02 15.48 -3.70
C LEU A 14 -11.35 14.00 -3.51
N TYR A 15 -10.68 13.41 -2.54
CA TYR A 15 -10.78 12.00 -2.20
C TYR A 15 -11.11 11.85 -0.72
N LYS A 16 -12.01 10.94 -0.40
CA LYS A 16 -12.53 10.72 0.95
C LYS A 16 -12.01 9.40 1.54
N GLY A 17 -11.68 9.42 2.83
CA GLY A 17 -11.31 8.25 3.61
C GLY A 17 -9.94 7.67 3.28
N THR A 18 -9.61 6.58 3.96
CA THR A 18 -8.31 5.88 3.83
C THR A 18 -8.17 5.10 2.51
N SER A 19 -9.28 4.81 1.83
CA SER A 19 -9.32 4.24 0.47
C SER A 19 -9.23 5.29 -0.63
N PHE A 20 -9.29 6.58 -0.26
CA PHE A 20 -9.29 7.71 -1.19
C PHE A 20 -10.31 7.53 -2.32
N GLU A 21 -11.58 7.40 -1.97
CA GLU A 21 -12.68 7.38 -2.93
C GLU A 21 -12.84 8.79 -3.52
N LEU A 22 -12.86 8.94 -4.85
CA LEU A 22 -13.08 10.25 -5.47
C LEU A 22 -14.51 10.73 -5.20
N VAL A 23 -14.64 11.86 -4.49
CA VAL A 23 -15.95 12.43 -4.15
C VAL A 23 -16.23 13.76 -4.84
N GLY A 24 -15.21 14.45 -5.36
CA GLY A 24 -15.44 15.78 -5.94
C GLY A 24 -14.30 16.35 -6.74
N LYS A 25 -14.58 17.48 -7.38
CA LYS A 25 -13.63 18.29 -8.16
C LYS A 25 -13.92 19.76 -7.89
N ILE A 26 -12.87 20.56 -7.70
CA ILE A 26 -12.97 22.00 -7.46
C ILE A 26 -11.99 22.72 -8.37
N SER A 27 -12.35 23.89 -8.90
CA SER A 27 -11.39 24.70 -9.66
C SER A 27 -10.24 25.15 -8.76
N LEU A 28 -9.00 24.93 -9.23
CA LEU A 28 -7.81 25.38 -8.52
C LEU A 28 -7.76 26.90 -8.42
N SER A 29 -8.23 27.63 -9.44
CA SER A 29 -8.27 29.09 -9.39
C SER A 29 -9.19 29.58 -8.29
N SER A 30 -10.35 28.97 -8.10
CA SER A 30 -11.28 29.31 -7.02
C SER A 30 -10.65 29.10 -5.63
N LEU A 31 -9.91 28.01 -5.44
CA LEU A 31 -9.20 27.74 -4.18
C LEU A 31 -8.06 28.73 -3.94
N ILE A 32 -7.31 29.12 -4.98
CA ILE A 32 -6.23 30.10 -4.84
C ILE A 32 -6.80 31.48 -4.50
N ILE A 33 -7.85 31.92 -5.20
CA ILE A 33 -8.51 33.20 -4.91
C ILE A 33 -9.03 33.24 -3.47
N GLU A 34 -9.57 32.12 -2.98
CA GLU A 34 -9.96 32.02 -1.57
C GLU A 34 -8.75 32.11 -0.63
N ALA A 35 -7.66 31.41 -0.95
CA ALA A 35 -6.45 31.38 -0.14
C ALA A 35 -5.80 32.77 0.00
N VAL A 36 -5.82 33.57 -1.08
CA VAL A 36 -5.25 34.93 -1.11
C VAL A 36 -6.28 36.05 -0.93
N ARG A 37 -7.48 35.72 -0.44
CA ARG A 37 -8.58 36.68 -0.31
C ARG A 37 -8.20 37.90 0.54
N ARG A 38 -7.33 37.73 1.55
CA ARG A 38 -6.90 38.82 2.43
C ARG A 38 -6.04 39.83 1.70
N GLU A 39 -5.15 39.37 0.84
CA GLU A 39 -4.27 40.17 -0.02
C GLU A 39 -5.08 40.90 -1.10
N LEU A 40 -6.20 40.31 -1.52
CA LEU A 40 -7.12 40.93 -2.47
C LEU A 40 -8.08 41.96 -1.84
N ALA A 41 -8.12 42.09 -0.51
CA ALA A 41 -9.03 42.99 0.17
C ALA A 41 -8.80 44.46 -0.22
N GLY A 42 -9.88 45.19 -0.52
CA GLY A 42 -9.84 46.62 -0.87
C GLY A 42 -9.81 46.95 -2.37
N GLY A 43 -9.92 45.95 -3.25
CA GLY A 43 -10.16 46.17 -4.69
C GLY A 43 -11.63 46.23 -5.06
N ASP A 44 -11.90 46.68 -6.29
CA ASP A 44 -13.22 46.61 -6.90
C ASP A 44 -13.58 45.12 -7.15
N PRO A 45 -14.70 44.60 -6.60
CA PRO A 45 -15.13 43.22 -6.80
C PRO A 45 -15.43 42.87 -8.26
N ASP A 46 -15.71 43.87 -9.11
CA ASP A 46 -16.00 43.68 -10.54
C ASP A 46 -14.73 43.66 -11.40
N GLU A 47 -13.55 43.96 -10.82
CA GLU A 47 -12.30 43.98 -11.56
C GLU A 47 -11.80 42.57 -11.90
N GLN A 48 -11.38 42.40 -13.16
CA GLN A 48 -10.91 41.11 -13.65
C GLN A 48 -9.54 40.77 -13.05
N LEU A 49 -9.45 39.60 -12.42
CA LEU A 49 -8.20 39.04 -11.92
C LEU A 49 -7.58 38.09 -12.95
N ILE A 50 -6.27 38.21 -13.17
CA ILE A 50 -5.48 37.30 -13.98
C ILE A 50 -4.65 36.44 -13.04
N LEU A 51 -4.80 35.12 -13.15
CA LEU A 51 -4.08 34.13 -12.36
C LEU A 51 -3.10 33.36 -13.24
N GLU A 52 -1.82 33.41 -12.89
CA GLU A 52 -0.79 32.58 -13.50
C GLU A 52 -0.25 31.58 -12.48
N MET A 53 -0.05 30.34 -12.93
CA MET A 53 0.37 29.24 -12.06
C MET A 53 1.55 28.47 -12.65
N ARG A 54 2.49 28.10 -11.78
CA ARG A 54 3.62 27.24 -12.10
C ARG A 54 3.73 26.10 -11.09
N TYR A 55 3.69 24.86 -11.57
CA TYR A 55 3.86 23.66 -10.73
C TYR A 55 5.35 23.40 -10.49
N VAL A 56 5.77 23.35 -9.22
CA VAL A 56 7.18 23.15 -8.85
C VAL A 56 7.35 21.74 -8.29
N ARG A 57 8.21 20.95 -8.95
CA ARG A 57 8.57 19.59 -8.54
C ARG A 57 9.55 19.60 -7.38
N ARG A 58 9.06 19.97 -6.20
CA ARG A 58 9.80 19.88 -4.95
C ARG A 58 8.90 19.12 -3.96
N PRO A 59 9.25 17.88 -3.58
CA PRO A 59 8.42 17.11 -2.67
C PRO A 59 8.14 17.87 -1.37
N ASP A 60 6.88 17.86 -0.95
CA ASP A 60 6.47 18.31 0.38
C ASP A 60 5.76 17.11 1.04
N PRO A 61 6.49 16.29 1.81
CA PRO A 61 5.94 15.05 2.36
C PRO A 61 4.95 15.30 3.50
N ARG A 62 4.87 16.54 4.00
CA ARG A 62 4.08 16.88 5.19
C ARG A 62 2.60 17.02 4.88
N LEU A 63 1.80 16.54 5.81
CA LEU A 63 0.36 16.75 5.82
C LEU A 63 0.05 18.23 6.05
N ALA A 64 -1.11 18.69 5.58
CA ALA A 64 -1.57 20.03 5.93
C ALA A 64 -2.07 20.01 7.38
N ASP A 65 -1.56 20.92 8.20
CA ASP A 65 -1.98 21.07 9.60
C ASP A 65 -3.47 21.42 9.67
N GLY A 66 -4.18 20.83 10.63
CA GLY A 66 -5.60 21.09 10.85
C GLY A 66 -6.31 19.97 11.61
N PRO A 67 -7.63 20.11 11.83
CA PRO A 67 -8.43 19.11 12.53
C PRO A 67 -8.57 17.80 11.74
N ARG A 68 -8.35 17.82 10.42
CA ARG A 68 -8.38 16.65 9.54
C ARG A 68 -7.04 16.43 8.88
N THR A 69 -6.74 15.18 8.57
CA THR A 69 -5.55 14.83 7.81
C THR A 69 -5.79 15.01 6.32
N LEU A 70 -5.03 15.90 5.67
CA LEU A 70 -5.07 16.12 4.21
C LEU A 70 -3.81 15.61 3.53
N HIS A 71 -3.97 14.61 2.66
CA HIS A 71 -2.90 14.04 1.86
C HIS A 71 -2.84 14.68 0.47
N ASN A 72 -1.69 15.27 0.11
CA ASN A 72 -1.41 15.61 -1.28
C ASN A 72 -1.02 14.33 -2.04
N LEU A 73 -1.97 13.78 -2.80
CA LEU A 73 -1.79 12.57 -3.59
C LEU A 73 -0.89 12.77 -4.82
N ARG A 74 -0.38 13.99 -5.04
CA ARG A 74 0.66 14.29 -6.01
C ARG A 74 1.82 14.99 -5.33
N SER A 75 2.34 14.37 -4.26
CA SER A 75 3.38 14.93 -3.37
C SER A 75 4.65 15.38 -4.08
N GLN A 76 4.94 14.85 -5.28
CA GLN A 76 6.00 15.34 -6.17
C GLN A 76 5.88 16.84 -6.49
N ILE A 77 4.65 17.37 -6.50
CA ILE A 77 4.33 18.79 -6.62
C ILE A 77 4.02 19.33 -5.23
N GLY A 78 5.06 19.69 -4.47
CA GLY A 78 4.91 20.24 -3.13
C GLY A 78 4.82 21.77 -3.09
N ARG A 79 5.07 22.49 -4.21
CA ARG A 79 4.97 23.95 -4.26
C ARG A 79 4.28 24.46 -5.52
N LEU A 80 3.62 25.62 -5.38
CA LEU A 80 2.99 26.36 -6.47
C LEU A 80 3.59 27.76 -6.54
N GLY A 81 4.13 28.12 -7.71
CA GLY A 81 4.33 29.51 -8.07
C GLY A 81 2.99 30.12 -8.47
N VAL A 82 2.60 31.20 -7.80
CA VAL A 82 1.32 31.88 -8.00
C VAL A 82 1.58 33.36 -8.22
N THR A 83 1.06 33.87 -9.33
CA THR A 83 1.00 35.31 -9.60
C THR A 83 -0.46 35.68 -9.82
N VAL A 84 -0.97 36.63 -9.03
CA VAL A 84 -2.32 37.20 -9.17
C VAL A 84 -2.18 38.67 -9.50
N SER A 85 -2.71 39.05 -10.65
CA SER A 85 -2.68 40.42 -11.14
C SER A 85 -4.08 41.02 -11.20
N ARG A 86 -4.18 42.30 -10.84
CA ARG A 86 -5.36 43.16 -10.93
C ARG A 86 -5.01 44.29 -11.89
N GLY A 87 -5.59 44.26 -13.09
CA GLY A 87 -5.13 45.11 -14.18
C GLY A 87 -3.64 44.89 -14.49
N SER A 88 -2.83 45.94 -14.35
CA SER A 88 -1.36 45.87 -14.50
C SER A 88 -0.59 45.66 -13.20
N GLU A 89 -1.26 45.67 -12.05
CA GLU A 89 -0.64 45.53 -10.74
C GLU A 89 -0.61 44.07 -10.31
N LYS A 90 0.55 43.59 -9.84
CA LYS A 90 0.69 42.27 -9.22
C LYS A 90 0.37 42.38 -7.73
N VAL A 91 -0.74 41.79 -7.31
CA VAL A 91 -1.19 41.80 -5.91
C VAL A 91 -0.55 40.66 -5.13
N VAL A 92 -0.34 39.52 -5.78
CA VAL A 92 0.37 38.37 -5.23
C VAL A 92 1.41 37.89 -6.24
N ASP A 93 2.64 37.67 -5.79
CA ASP A 93 3.69 37.04 -6.61
C ASP A 93 4.63 36.26 -5.67
N GLY A 94 4.57 34.92 -5.74
CA GLY A 94 5.35 34.09 -4.83
C GLY A 94 5.29 32.60 -5.11
N GLU A 95 6.14 31.84 -4.42
CA GLU A 95 6.17 30.39 -4.45
C GLU A 95 5.80 29.81 -3.08
N PHE A 96 4.64 29.18 -3.00
CA PHE A 96 4.04 28.71 -1.75
C PHE A 96 4.08 27.19 -1.66
N PRO A 97 4.30 26.60 -0.47
CA PRO A 97 4.00 25.19 -0.23
C PRO A 97 2.52 24.93 -0.53
N VAL A 98 2.24 23.85 -1.27
CA VAL A 98 0.85 23.46 -1.62
C VAL A 98 0.01 23.32 -0.36
N ARG A 99 0.58 22.74 0.71
CA ARG A 99 -0.10 22.56 1.99
C ARG A 99 -0.45 23.89 2.68
N GLU A 100 0.41 24.90 2.59
CA GLU A 100 0.19 26.20 3.24
C GLU A 100 -0.81 27.05 2.44
N LEU A 101 -0.72 26.98 1.11
CA LEU A 101 -1.61 27.72 0.23
C LEU A 101 -3.03 27.11 0.19
N LEU A 102 -3.14 25.80 -0.04
CA LEU A 102 -4.43 25.14 -0.25
C LEU A 102 -4.98 24.49 1.02
N GLY A 103 -4.12 24.08 1.96
CA GLY A 103 -4.53 23.33 3.15
C GLY A 103 -5.64 24.01 3.94
N PRO A 104 -5.50 25.27 4.38
CA PRO A 104 -6.53 25.95 5.16
C PRO A 104 -7.89 26.04 4.44
N VAL A 105 -7.88 26.30 3.13
CA VAL A 105 -9.10 26.37 2.31
C VAL A 105 -9.72 24.99 2.17
N LEU A 106 -8.91 23.97 1.88
CA LEU A 106 -9.36 22.59 1.74
C LEU A 106 -9.92 22.03 3.04
N GLN A 107 -9.34 22.34 4.20
CA GLN A 107 -9.88 21.98 5.51
C GLN A 107 -11.33 22.46 5.68
N HIS A 108 -11.60 23.71 5.27
CA HIS A 108 -12.94 24.27 5.34
C HIS A 108 -13.91 23.59 4.36
N VAL A 109 -13.44 23.34 3.13
CA VAL A 109 -14.23 22.66 2.09
C VAL A 109 -14.62 21.25 2.53
N VAL A 110 -13.66 20.44 2.96
CA VAL A 110 -13.95 19.03 3.32
C VAL A 110 -14.82 18.91 4.55
N GLN A 111 -14.68 19.83 5.52
CA GLN A 111 -15.56 19.97 6.68
C GLN A 111 -17.03 20.20 6.30
N GLN A 112 -17.30 20.88 5.18
CA GLN A 112 -18.65 21.10 4.68
C GLN A 112 -19.19 19.90 3.90
N ILE A 113 -18.32 19.09 3.31
CA ILE A 113 -18.71 17.89 2.55
C ILE A 113 -19.08 16.76 3.52
N ASP A 114 -18.18 16.45 4.46
CA ASP A 114 -18.44 15.49 5.52
C ASP A 114 -17.66 15.87 6.78
N ALA A 115 -18.42 16.21 7.83
CA ALA A 115 -17.87 16.66 9.10
C ALA A 115 -17.25 15.52 9.91
N ASP A 116 -17.67 14.28 9.71
CA ASP A 116 -17.25 13.14 10.51
C ASP A 116 -16.02 12.43 9.91
N GLU A 117 -15.69 12.71 8.65
CA GLU A 117 -14.50 12.16 8.00
C GLU A 117 -13.22 12.86 8.45
N GLU A 118 -12.29 12.09 9.01
CA GLU A 118 -11.00 12.56 9.52
C GLU A 118 -9.90 12.58 8.46
N VAL A 119 -9.97 11.69 7.45
CA VAL A 119 -8.90 11.50 6.46
C VAL A 119 -9.37 11.87 5.07
N TRP A 120 -8.60 12.74 4.42
CA TRP A 120 -8.90 13.26 3.10
C TRP A 120 -7.66 13.27 2.21
N GLY A 121 -7.87 13.08 0.92
CA GLY A 121 -6.85 13.25 -0.11
C GLY A 121 -7.24 14.35 -1.08
N PHE A 122 -6.24 15.00 -1.65
CA PHE A 122 -6.45 15.88 -2.78
C PHE A 122 -5.35 15.69 -3.82
N CYS A 123 -5.66 15.98 -5.08
CA CYS A 123 -4.70 15.93 -6.17
C CYS A 123 -4.91 17.12 -7.10
N LEU A 124 -3.82 17.77 -7.48
CA LEU A 124 -3.82 18.74 -8.59
C LEU A 124 -3.98 17.98 -9.92
N ASP A 125 -4.98 18.33 -10.69
CA ASP A 125 -5.28 17.76 -12.01
C ASP A 125 -5.15 18.84 -13.07
N HIS A 126 -4.20 18.65 -13.98
CA HIS A 126 -3.90 19.58 -15.06
C HIS A 126 -3.19 18.83 -16.20
N PRO A 127 -3.43 19.17 -17.48
CA PRO A 127 -2.80 18.48 -18.61
C PRO A 127 -1.27 18.44 -18.54
N SER A 128 -0.61 19.49 -18.03
CA SER A 128 0.86 19.49 -17.87
C SER A 128 1.39 18.53 -16.80
N LEU A 129 0.49 17.95 -15.98
CA LEU A 129 0.81 16.97 -14.95
C LEU A 129 0.44 15.54 -15.39
N SER A 130 -0.03 15.36 -16.64
CA SER A 130 -0.32 14.03 -17.19
C SER A 130 0.93 13.15 -17.16
N GLY A 131 0.79 11.90 -16.70
CA GLY A 131 1.89 10.93 -16.60
C GLY A 131 2.66 10.97 -15.26
N LEU A 132 2.37 11.92 -14.37
CA LEU A 132 2.84 11.83 -12.99
C LEU A 132 1.92 10.90 -12.19
N ALA A 133 2.49 9.83 -11.65
CA ALA A 133 1.85 8.88 -10.76
C ALA A 133 1.19 9.59 -9.55
N LEU A 134 0.02 9.10 -9.17
CA LEU A 134 -0.57 9.44 -7.88
C LEU A 134 0.11 8.63 -6.77
N GLY A 135 0.23 9.21 -5.59
CA GLY A 135 0.75 8.50 -4.44
C GLY A 135 0.54 9.23 -3.12
N ARG A 136 0.33 8.44 -2.07
CA ARG A 136 0.34 8.84 -0.66
C ARG A 136 1.80 8.99 -0.24
N SER A 137 2.15 10.15 0.30
CA SER A 137 3.40 10.29 1.04
C SER A 137 3.40 9.31 2.21
N THR A 138 4.54 8.67 2.46
CA THR A 138 4.78 7.97 3.72
C THR A 138 4.61 8.99 4.86
N PRO A 139 3.75 8.74 5.85
CA PRO A 139 3.62 9.66 6.98
C PRO A 139 4.98 9.86 7.67
N GLU A 140 5.23 11.07 8.17
CA GLU A 140 6.39 11.31 9.04
C GLU A 140 6.18 10.45 10.30
N VAL A 141 6.98 9.39 10.46
CA VAL A 141 6.94 8.54 11.66
C VAL A 141 7.67 9.29 12.78
N GLU A 142 6.93 9.94 13.67
CA GLU A 142 7.50 10.50 14.90
C GLU A 142 8.11 9.37 15.74
N GLY A 143 9.42 9.42 15.95
CA GLY A 143 10.15 8.40 16.71
C GLY A 143 10.71 7.24 15.88
N ALA A 144 10.74 7.33 14.54
CA ALA A 144 11.55 6.43 13.74
C ALA A 144 13.04 6.64 14.05
N MET A 145 13.57 5.79 14.93
CA MET A 145 15.00 5.70 15.17
C MET A 145 15.55 4.79 14.07
N ASP A 146 16.22 5.38 13.08
CA ASP A 146 16.91 4.65 12.02
C ASP A 146 18.09 3.90 12.69
N LEU A 147 17.84 2.65 13.11
CA LEU A 147 18.84 1.83 13.79
C LEU A 147 19.84 1.33 12.76
N ASN A 148 20.83 2.18 12.47
CA ASN A 148 21.99 1.78 11.69
C ASN A 148 22.79 0.74 12.51
N LEU A 149 22.48 -0.55 12.26
CA LEU A 149 22.96 -1.71 13.02
C LEU A 149 24.49 -1.88 12.98
N ARG A 150 25.20 -1.10 12.17
CA ARG A 150 26.64 -1.25 11.92
C ARG A 150 27.53 -0.34 12.76
N GLU A 151 27.05 0.74 13.37
CA GLU A 151 27.96 1.79 13.87
C GLU A 151 27.75 2.37 15.28
N SER A 152 26.75 1.94 16.08
CA SER A 152 26.62 2.47 17.45
C SER A 152 27.02 1.47 18.55
N ARG A 153 27.92 1.91 19.44
CA ARG A 153 28.22 1.24 20.72
C ARG A 153 26.93 1.14 21.54
N ARG A 154 26.34 -0.06 21.65
CA ARG A 154 25.06 -0.29 22.34
C ARG A 154 25.25 -0.48 23.84
N SER A 155 24.39 0.17 24.63
CA SER A 155 24.14 -0.10 26.06
C SER A 155 22.97 -1.07 26.31
N PHE A 156 22.42 -1.66 25.24
CA PHE A 156 21.30 -2.61 25.31
C PHE A 156 21.56 -3.84 24.43
N THR A 157 21.06 -4.98 24.87
CA THR A 157 21.17 -6.26 24.15
C THR A 157 19.86 -6.57 23.44
N VAL A 158 19.88 -6.62 22.11
CA VAL A 158 18.77 -7.15 21.33
C VAL A 158 18.90 -8.67 21.31
N ARG A 159 17.99 -9.38 21.98
CA ARG A 159 17.91 -10.83 21.92
C ARG A 159 16.87 -11.23 20.89
N LYS A 160 17.28 -12.00 19.88
CA LYS A 160 16.33 -12.68 18.99
C LYS A 160 15.55 -13.67 19.83
N VAL A 161 14.24 -13.46 19.96
CA VAL A 161 13.34 -14.43 20.60
C VAL A 161 13.27 -15.64 19.67
N ALA A 162 13.43 -16.84 20.22
CA ALA A 162 13.26 -18.06 19.45
C ALA A 162 11.79 -18.14 18.99
N GLU A 163 11.58 -18.27 17.69
CA GLU A 163 10.23 -18.43 17.15
C GLU A 163 9.68 -19.81 17.54
N PRO A 164 8.36 -19.91 17.81
CA PRO A 164 7.73 -21.20 18.04
C PRO A 164 7.98 -22.14 16.86
N PRO A 165 8.19 -23.44 17.10
CA PRO A 165 8.36 -24.40 16.01
C PRO A 165 7.08 -24.44 15.16
N VAL A 166 7.25 -24.45 13.83
CA VAL A 166 6.13 -24.60 12.89
C VAL A 166 5.53 -26.01 13.03
N PRO A 167 4.22 -26.15 13.30
CA PRO A 167 3.57 -27.45 13.42
C PRO A 167 3.69 -28.28 12.14
N GLY A 168 3.91 -29.58 12.27
CA GLY A 168 3.93 -30.51 11.14
C GLY A 168 2.52 -30.97 10.75
N VAL A 169 2.26 -31.18 9.46
CA VAL A 169 1.00 -31.76 8.95
C VAL A 169 1.26 -32.76 7.83
N ASP A 170 0.46 -33.83 7.79
CA ASP A 170 0.35 -34.68 6.59
C ASP A 170 -0.68 -34.04 5.63
N PRO A 171 -0.31 -33.65 4.40
CA PRO A 171 -1.24 -33.08 3.41
C PRO A 171 -2.50 -33.93 3.18
N GLY A 172 -2.40 -35.26 3.35
CA GLY A 172 -3.54 -36.17 3.24
C GLY A 172 -4.65 -35.88 4.24
N GLU A 173 -4.32 -35.40 5.45
CA GLU A 173 -5.30 -34.98 6.46
C GLU A 173 -6.14 -33.77 6.00
N LEU A 174 -5.61 -32.98 5.07
CA LEU A 174 -6.28 -31.83 4.46
C LEU A 174 -6.94 -32.18 3.12
N GLY A 175 -6.82 -33.43 2.67
CA GLY A 175 -7.28 -33.87 1.35
C GLY A 175 -6.47 -33.30 0.19
N ILE A 176 -5.20 -32.94 0.44
CA ILE A 176 -4.28 -32.38 -0.56
C ILE A 176 -3.28 -33.46 -0.97
N ASP A 177 -3.06 -33.60 -2.28
CA ASP A 177 -2.03 -34.50 -2.81
C ASP A 177 -0.64 -33.88 -2.65
N ALA A 178 0.23 -34.54 -1.89
CA ALA A 178 1.59 -34.08 -1.63
C ALA A 178 2.48 -33.99 -2.89
N ALA A 179 2.11 -34.67 -3.99
CA ALA A 179 2.83 -34.58 -5.26
C ALA A 179 2.65 -33.23 -5.96
N GLY A 180 1.52 -32.54 -5.71
CA GLY A 180 1.18 -31.24 -6.28
C GLY A 180 1.48 -30.07 -5.36
N LEU A 181 2.47 -30.19 -4.48
CA LEU A 181 2.89 -29.14 -3.54
C LEU A 181 4.26 -28.59 -3.89
N GLY A 182 4.31 -27.28 -4.14
CA GLY A 182 5.56 -26.51 -4.21
C GLY A 182 6.25 -26.30 -2.84
N PRO A 183 7.41 -25.59 -2.84
CA PRO A 183 8.12 -25.21 -1.60
C PRO A 183 7.24 -24.43 -0.61
N VAL A 184 6.39 -23.55 -1.14
CA VAL A 184 5.36 -22.84 -0.41
C VAL A 184 4.06 -22.96 -1.18
N THR A 185 3.00 -23.40 -0.51
CA THR A 185 1.65 -23.52 -1.08
C THR A 185 0.70 -22.67 -0.25
N VAL A 186 -0.09 -21.83 -0.90
CA VAL A 186 -1.06 -20.95 -0.24
C VAL A 186 -2.42 -21.65 -0.17
N LEU A 187 -2.98 -21.71 1.03
CA LEU A 187 -4.31 -22.24 1.30
C LEU A 187 -5.26 -21.10 1.65
N LEU A 188 -6.39 -21.01 0.95
CA LEU A 188 -7.44 -20.03 1.18
C LEU A 188 -8.76 -20.73 1.51
N SER A 189 -9.53 -20.19 2.44
CA SER A 189 -10.95 -20.52 2.50
C SER A 189 -11.69 -19.92 1.30
N GLY A 190 -12.85 -20.47 0.95
CA GLY A 190 -13.74 -19.88 -0.06
C GLY A 190 -14.08 -18.42 0.26
N ASP A 191 -14.35 -18.13 1.53
CA ASP A 191 -14.68 -16.78 2.01
C ASP A 191 -13.52 -15.79 1.82
N ILE A 192 -12.28 -16.18 2.16
CA ILE A 192 -11.12 -15.30 1.99
C ILE A 192 -10.77 -15.10 0.52
N HIS A 193 -10.87 -16.16 -0.27
CA HIS A 193 -10.70 -16.06 -1.72
C HIS A 193 -11.74 -15.10 -2.33
N GLY A 194 -13.02 -15.27 -1.98
CA GLY A 194 -14.09 -14.35 -2.40
C GLY A 194 -13.86 -12.92 -1.92
N HIS A 195 -13.46 -12.73 -0.66
CA HIS A 195 -13.16 -11.43 -0.09
C HIS A 195 -12.06 -10.69 -0.87
N LEU A 196 -10.96 -11.36 -1.22
CA LEU A 196 -9.88 -10.74 -2.03
C LEU A 196 -10.36 -10.30 -3.43
N HIS A 197 -11.31 -11.05 -4.01
CA HIS A 197 -11.94 -10.70 -5.29
C HIS A 197 -12.97 -9.57 -5.19
N GLU A 198 -13.64 -9.42 -4.05
CA GLU A 198 -14.76 -8.50 -3.89
C GLU A 198 -14.43 -7.23 -3.10
N MET A 199 -13.34 -7.24 -2.31
CA MET A 199 -13.00 -6.12 -1.43
C MET A 199 -12.85 -4.82 -2.21
N LYS A 200 -13.35 -3.72 -1.66
CA LYS A 200 -13.30 -2.42 -2.34
C LYS A 200 -11.84 -1.95 -2.40
N LEU A 201 -11.33 -1.81 -3.62
CA LEU A 201 -9.98 -1.36 -3.90
C LEU A 201 -10.00 -0.09 -4.75
N SER A 202 -9.05 0.81 -4.50
CA SER A 202 -8.86 1.99 -5.34
C SER A 202 -8.46 1.60 -6.76
N ARG A 203 -9.14 2.18 -7.76
CA ARG A 203 -8.76 2.05 -9.19
C ARG A 203 -7.77 3.13 -9.65
N ARG A 204 -7.28 3.94 -8.71
CA ARG A 204 -6.45 5.14 -9.00
C ARG A 204 -5.16 5.18 -8.19
N LEU A 205 -5.14 4.50 -7.05
CA LEU A 205 -3.98 4.34 -6.19
C LEU A 205 -3.73 2.87 -5.95
N GLU A 206 -2.47 2.48 -5.95
CA GLU A 206 -2.11 1.17 -5.43
C GLU A 206 -2.43 1.13 -3.93
N GLU A 207 -2.98 0.01 -3.48
CA GLU A 207 -3.31 -0.27 -2.10
C GLU A 207 -2.62 -1.56 -1.67
N GLY A 208 -2.49 -1.76 -0.37
CA GLY A 208 -1.83 -2.94 0.15
C GLY A 208 -2.14 -3.15 1.63
N GLY A 209 -1.69 -4.28 2.12
CA GLY A 209 -2.00 -4.72 3.47
C GLY A 209 -1.26 -5.98 3.88
N PHE A 210 -1.71 -6.57 4.98
CA PHE A 210 -1.12 -7.76 5.58
C PHE A 210 -2.02 -8.98 5.42
N LEU A 211 -1.36 -10.13 5.31
CA LEU A 211 -1.99 -11.44 5.28
C LEU A 211 -1.77 -12.11 6.63
N LEU A 212 -2.83 -12.57 7.26
CA LEU A 212 -2.80 -13.20 8.58
C LEU A 212 -3.35 -14.62 8.53
N GLY A 213 -2.77 -15.49 9.35
CA GLY A 213 -3.21 -16.88 9.40
C GLY A 213 -2.20 -17.79 10.09
N ARG A 214 -2.01 -18.99 9.55
CA ARG A 214 -1.15 -20.00 10.17
C ARG A 214 -0.27 -20.70 9.12
N VAL A 215 0.87 -21.17 9.57
CA VAL A 215 1.81 -21.94 8.76
C VAL A 215 1.90 -23.37 9.27
N LEU A 216 1.95 -24.32 8.35
CA LEU A 216 2.17 -25.73 8.61
C LEU A 216 3.36 -26.23 7.79
N ARG A 217 4.21 -27.07 8.40
CA ARG A 217 5.31 -27.74 7.70
C ARG A 217 4.83 -29.08 7.18
N VAL A 218 4.99 -29.33 5.90
CA VAL A 218 4.62 -30.60 5.28
C VAL A 218 5.53 -31.71 5.82
N LEU A 219 4.93 -32.73 6.43
CA LEU A 219 5.62 -33.94 6.80
C LEU A 219 5.83 -34.78 5.54
N GLY A 220 7.08 -35.12 5.23
CA GLY A 220 7.39 -36.02 4.13
C GLY A 220 6.89 -37.44 4.42
N PRO A 221 6.57 -38.25 3.38
CA PRO A 221 6.10 -39.62 3.54
C PRO A 221 7.07 -40.55 4.30
N ASP A 222 8.34 -40.15 4.50
CA ASP A 222 9.40 -40.98 5.11
C ASP A 222 9.88 -40.54 6.51
N ARG A 223 9.07 -39.83 7.31
CA ARG A 223 9.48 -39.56 8.71
C ARG A 223 8.41 -39.82 9.78
N PRO A 224 8.16 -41.09 10.13
CA PRO A 224 7.79 -41.42 11.50
C PRO A 224 9.08 -41.47 12.37
N GLY A 225 9.24 -40.51 13.28
CA GLY A 225 10.06 -40.71 14.49
C GLY A 225 11.58 -40.49 14.43
N ARG A 226 12.07 -39.33 13.97
CA ARG A 226 13.46 -38.92 14.30
C ARG A 226 13.51 -38.17 15.62
N SER A 227 13.83 -38.91 16.68
CA SER A 227 14.52 -38.40 17.88
C SER A 227 15.62 -37.42 17.48
N GLU A 228 15.66 -36.28 18.15
CA GLU A 228 16.77 -35.34 18.14
C GLU A 228 18.09 -36.11 18.30
N ARG A 229 19.03 -35.91 17.37
CA ARG A 229 20.43 -36.26 17.58
C ARG A 229 21.28 -35.01 17.37
N PRO A 230 22.21 -34.71 18.28
CA PRO A 230 23.06 -33.54 18.20
C PRO A 230 24.22 -33.77 17.23
N ASP A 231 24.48 -32.73 16.44
CA ASP A 231 25.74 -32.25 15.85
C ASP A 231 26.76 -33.26 15.29
N GLY A 232 27.07 -33.10 14.00
CA GLY A 232 28.31 -33.62 13.42
C GLY A 232 28.30 -33.75 11.89
N GLU A 233 28.87 -32.75 11.23
CA GLU A 233 29.63 -32.81 9.96
C GLU A 233 28.89 -33.02 8.62
N ASN A 234 28.78 -31.89 7.91
CA ASN A 234 29.03 -31.65 6.48
C ASN A 234 29.08 -32.88 5.54
N GLY A 235 27.95 -33.13 4.88
CA GLY A 235 27.87 -33.77 3.57
C GLY A 235 26.68 -33.17 2.84
N ASP A 236 26.85 -32.82 1.56
CA ASP A 236 25.85 -32.28 0.64
C ASP A 236 24.44 -32.79 0.97
N SER A 237 23.62 -31.91 1.53
CA SER A 237 22.30 -32.28 2.01
C SER A 237 21.36 -32.39 0.82
N ASP A 238 21.26 -33.58 0.25
CA ASP A 238 20.11 -34.05 -0.55
C ASP A 238 18.85 -34.21 0.33
N ALA A 239 18.78 -33.45 1.42
CA ALA A 239 17.60 -33.35 2.26
C ALA A 239 16.54 -32.62 1.43
N PRO A 240 15.34 -33.20 1.26
CA PRO A 240 14.28 -32.55 0.50
C PRO A 240 14.03 -31.17 1.13
N ALA A 241 14.02 -30.15 0.27
CA ALA A 241 13.72 -28.78 0.68
C ALA A 241 12.45 -28.76 1.53
N GLU A 242 12.48 -28.03 2.64
CA GLU A 242 11.32 -27.90 3.51
C GLU A 242 10.15 -27.33 2.70
N ARG A 243 8.97 -27.95 2.88
CA ARG A 243 7.73 -27.53 2.22
C ARG A 243 6.76 -26.98 3.26
N TYR A 244 6.10 -25.89 2.90
CA TYR A 244 5.21 -25.14 3.78
C TYR A 244 3.80 -24.99 3.17
N LEU A 245 2.78 -25.15 4.00
CA LEU A 245 1.41 -24.75 3.71
C LEU A 245 1.13 -23.47 4.49
N VAL A 246 0.77 -22.41 3.77
CA VAL A 246 0.49 -21.08 4.32
C VAL A 246 -1.01 -20.85 4.21
N GLU A 247 -1.70 -20.99 5.33
CA GLU A 247 -3.14 -20.78 5.38
C GLU A 247 -3.44 -19.33 5.75
N ILE A 248 -4.06 -18.61 4.82
CA ILE A 248 -4.48 -17.22 5.02
C ILE A 248 -5.96 -17.23 5.42
N ASN A 249 -6.21 -16.76 6.64
CA ASN A 249 -7.54 -16.74 7.23
C ASN A 249 -8.07 -15.32 7.46
N GLU A 250 -7.24 -14.31 7.23
CA GLU A 250 -7.61 -12.90 7.35
C GLU A 250 -6.70 -12.03 6.48
N VAL A 251 -7.30 -10.96 5.96
CA VAL A 251 -6.63 -9.94 5.16
C VAL A 251 -6.96 -8.60 5.80
N THR A 252 -5.94 -7.78 6.07
CA THR A 252 -6.13 -6.47 6.68
C THR A 252 -5.43 -5.41 5.86
N PRO A 253 -6.10 -4.30 5.49
CA PRO A 253 -5.43 -3.15 4.91
C PRO A 253 -4.28 -2.68 5.82
N ALA A 254 -3.19 -2.22 5.23
CA ALA A 254 -2.12 -1.55 5.98
C ALA A 254 -2.51 -0.09 6.12
N GLU A 255 -3.11 0.24 7.26
CA GLU A 255 -3.30 1.62 7.67
C GLU A 255 -1.92 2.27 7.87
N HIS A 256 -1.81 3.57 7.59
CA HIS A 256 -0.56 4.34 7.72
C HIS A 256 0.62 3.89 6.82
N SER A 257 0.36 3.20 5.70
CA SER A 257 1.36 2.90 4.68
C SER A 257 1.60 4.07 3.72
N GLY A 258 2.83 4.22 3.21
CA GLY A 258 3.09 5.01 2.01
C GLY A 258 2.70 4.20 0.77
N ALA A 259 1.98 4.77 -0.19
CA ALA A 259 1.54 4.04 -1.38
C ALA A 259 1.51 4.97 -2.60
N GLY A 260 2.46 4.81 -3.52
CA GLY A 260 2.45 5.46 -4.84
C GLY A 260 2.11 4.49 -5.94
N ALA A 261 1.80 4.98 -7.14
CA ALA A 261 1.51 4.14 -8.31
C ALA A 261 2.69 3.28 -8.82
N LEU A 262 3.79 3.21 -8.06
CA LEU A 262 5.02 2.47 -8.40
C LEU A 262 5.70 1.84 -7.16
N HIS A 263 5.22 2.10 -5.93
CA HIS A 263 5.81 1.50 -4.73
C HIS A 263 4.85 1.60 -3.54
N PHE A 264 4.74 0.48 -2.83
CA PHE A 264 4.08 0.38 -1.53
C PHE A 264 5.14 0.25 -0.43
N THR A 265 5.04 1.07 0.62
CA THR A 265 5.99 1.07 1.74
C THR A 265 5.25 0.86 3.05
N PHE A 266 5.54 -0.25 3.73
CA PHE A 266 5.08 -0.51 5.10
C PHE A 266 5.85 0.36 6.09
N THR A 267 5.14 1.03 6.99
CA THR A 267 5.76 1.80 8.07
C THR A 267 5.84 0.97 9.36
N GLY A 268 6.67 1.42 10.31
CA GLY A 268 6.72 0.80 11.65
C GLY A 268 5.36 0.84 12.36
N ASP A 269 4.55 1.85 12.09
CA ASP A 269 3.18 1.96 12.61
C ASP A 269 2.25 0.91 12.02
N SER A 270 2.29 0.68 10.70
CA SER A 270 1.54 -0.42 10.07
C SER A 270 1.87 -1.78 10.71
N PHE A 271 3.15 -2.04 11.00
CA PHE A 271 3.58 -3.27 11.70
C PHE A 271 3.13 -3.32 13.16
N ARG A 272 3.17 -2.19 13.87
CA ARG A 272 2.72 -2.12 15.26
C ARG A 272 1.23 -2.42 15.36
N GLU A 273 0.44 -1.86 14.47
CA GLU A 273 -1.00 -2.02 14.45
C GLU A 273 -1.41 -3.46 14.14
N VAL A 274 -0.82 -4.08 13.10
CA VAL A 274 -1.12 -5.49 12.79
C VAL A 274 -0.71 -6.42 13.95
N ASN A 275 0.40 -6.14 14.63
CA ASN A 275 0.81 -6.91 15.81
C ASN A 275 -0.17 -6.74 16.99
N GLN A 276 -0.72 -5.54 17.18
CA GLN A 276 -1.78 -5.30 18.16
C GLN A 276 -3.04 -6.08 17.80
N ARG A 277 -3.45 -6.10 16.52
CA ARG A 277 -4.60 -6.90 16.05
C ARG A 277 -4.40 -8.39 16.30
N ILE A 278 -3.23 -8.93 15.96
CA ILE A 278 -2.88 -10.34 16.23
C ILE A 278 -3.00 -10.64 17.73
N THR A 279 -2.38 -9.81 18.58
CA THR A 279 -2.37 -10.00 20.04
C THR A 279 -3.77 -9.89 20.65
N ALA A 280 -4.56 -8.91 20.21
CA ALA A 280 -5.91 -8.66 20.71
C ALA A 280 -6.91 -9.76 20.34
N SER A 281 -6.71 -10.42 19.19
CA SER A 281 -7.59 -11.51 18.75
C SER A 281 -7.56 -12.74 19.68
N GLY A 282 -6.47 -12.92 20.44
CA GLY A 282 -6.25 -14.10 21.28
C GLY A 282 -6.18 -15.42 20.50
N GLN A 283 -6.17 -15.37 19.16
CA GLN A 283 -6.06 -16.53 18.29
C GLN A 283 -4.61 -16.81 17.94
N ASP A 284 -4.29 -18.08 17.67
CA ASP A 284 -2.97 -18.50 17.15
C ASP A 284 -2.84 -18.08 15.67
N ARG A 285 -2.66 -16.78 15.46
CA ARG A 285 -2.47 -16.14 14.17
C ARG A 285 -1.08 -15.54 14.10
N GLN A 286 -0.49 -15.59 12.91
CA GLN A 286 0.82 -15.03 12.62
C GLN A 286 0.76 -14.21 11.33
N LEU A 287 1.75 -13.33 11.16
CA LEU A 287 1.90 -12.52 9.95
C LEU A 287 2.41 -13.39 8.80
N MET A 288 1.50 -13.81 7.92
CA MET A 288 1.75 -14.67 6.75
C MET A 288 2.48 -13.94 5.63
N GLY A 289 2.37 -12.62 5.59
CA GLY A 289 2.96 -11.84 4.52
C GLY A 289 2.21 -10.55 4.29
N TRP A 290 2.22 -10.11 3.04
CA TRP A 290 1.60 -8.87 2.61
C TRP A 290 0.90 -9.03 1.27
N TYR A 291 0.07 -8.06 0.91
CA TYR A 291 -0.46 -7.94 -0.43
C TYR A 291 -0.41 -6.50 -0.92
N HIS A 292 -0.42 -6.31 -2.25
CA HIS A 292 -0.74 -5.03 -2.87
C HIS A 292 -1.43 -5.19 -4.22
N THR A 293 -1.89 -4.06 -4.76
CA THR A 293 -2.59 -4.00 -6.05
C THR A 293 -1.70 -3.39 -7.12
N HIS A 294 -1.79 -3.89 -8.35
CA HIS A 294 -1.31 -3.18 -9.55
C HIS A 294 -2.50 -2.68 -10.37
N LEU A 295 -2.42 -1.45 -10.87
CA LEU A 295 -3.51 -0.79 -11.62
C LEU A 295 -3.40 -0.92 -13.15
N PHE A 296 -2.48 -1.74 -13.65
CA PHE A 296 -2.23 -1.90 -15.07
C PHE A 296 -2.53 -3.33 -15.54
N SER A 297 -3.06 -3.43 -16.76
CA SER A 297 -3.38 -4.67 -17.44
C SER A 297 -2.10 -5.34 -17.93
N GLY A 298 -1.59 -6.29 -17.14
CA GLY A 298 -0.49 -7.13 -17.55
C GLY A 298 -0.74 -8.55 -17.08
N ASN A 299 -1.26 -9.40 -17.97
CA ASN A 299 -1.26 -10.85 -17.74
C ASN A 299 0.17 -11.37 -17.45
N ASP A 300 1.21 -10.62 -17.87
CA ASP A 300 2.63 -10.93 -17.66
C ASP A 300 3.31 -10.17 -16.51
N SER A 301 2.62 -9.28 -15.80
CA SER A 301 3.24 -8.45 -14.77
C SER A 301 3.17 -9.12 -13.39
N GLY A 302 4.26 -9.76 -12.99
CA GLY A 302 4.47 -10.19 -11.61
C GLY A 302 4.94 -9.04 -10.71
N LEU A 303 5.57 -9.37 -9.59
CA LEU A 303 6.15 -8.39 -8.67
C LEU A 303 7.22 -7.52 -9.37
N SER A 304 7.21 -6.21 -9.10
CA SER A 304 8.27 -5.31 -9.56
C SER A 304 9.58 -5.60 -8.81
N SER A 305 10.72 -5.13 -9.32
CA SER A 305 12.01 -5.29 -8.60
C SER A 305 11.97 -4.67 -7.20
N ILE A 306 11.23 -3.57 -7.03
CA ILE A 306 11.04 -2.90 -5.74
C ILE A 306 10.22 -3.79 -4.80
N ASP A 307 9.16 -4.43 -5.29
CA ASP A 307 8.34 -5.36 -4.50
C ASP A 307 9.14 -6.59 -4.07
N VAL A 308 10.02 -7.10 -4.95
CA VAL A 308 10.94 -8.20 -4.65
C VAL A 308 11.91 -7.79 -3.54
N ASP A 309 12.56 -6.64 -3.67
CA ASP A 309 13.50 -6.13 -2.66
C ASP A 309 12.80 -5.91 -1.31
N LEU A 310 11.59 -5.34 -1.33
CA LEU A 310 10.75 -5.16 -0.15
C LEU A 310 10.44 -6.50 0.53
N HIS A 311 9.99 -7.48 -0.25
CA HIS A 311 9.66 -8.80 0.29
C HIS A 311 10.89 -9.48 0.88
N LEU A 312 12.01 -9.51 0.16
CA LEU A 312 13.23 -10.17 0.62
C LEU A 312 13.90 -9.45 1.81
N GLY A 313 13.80 -8.13 1.89
CA GLY A 313 14.35 -7.32 2.98
C GLY A 313 13.55 -7.39 4.28
N THR A 314 12.22 -7.37 4.16
CA THR A 314 11.29 -7.22 5.30
C THR A 314 10.70 -8.56 5.76
N PHE A 315 10.26 -9.41 4.84
CA PHE A 315 9.60 -10.68 5.14
C PHE A 315 10.62 -11.82 5.05
N ARG A 316 11.24 -12.12 6.20
CA ARG A 316 12.42 -12.98 6.28
C ARG A 316 12.11 -14.46 6.48
N GLN A 317 10.88 -14.80 6.82
CA GLN A 317 10.52 -16.19 7.01
C GLN A 317 10.41 -16.89 5.65
N PRO A 318 10.89 -18.14 5.53
CA PRO A 318 10.90 -18.85 4.24
C PRO A 318 9.49 -19.14 3.70
N TRP A 319 8.50 -19.15 4.59
CA TRP A 319 7.09 -19.37 4.28
C TRP A 319 6.28 -18.08 4.08
N GLN A 320 6.87 -16.89 4.32
CA GLN A 320 6.12 -15.65 4.12
C GLN A 320 5.85 -15.40 2.64
N VAL A 321 4.67 -14.88 2.34
CA VAL A 321 4.20 -14.67 0.96
C VAL A 321 3.94 -13.20 0.62
N ALA A 322 4.05 -12.85 -0.65
CA ALA A 322 3.61 -11.59 -1.23
C ALA A 322 2.42 -11.86 -2.15
N GLY A 323 1.25 -11.34 -1.81
CA GLY A 323 0.05 -11.38 -2.63
C GLY A 323 0.00 -10.22 -3.61
N LEU A 324 -0.29 -10.49 -4.88
CA LEU A 324 -0.49 -9.47 -5.90
C LEU A 324 -1.92 -9.56 -6.41
N ILE A 325 -2.61 -8.41 -6.45
CA ILE A 325 -3.95 -8.26 -7.01
C ILE A 325 -3.86 -7.32 -8.22
N ASN A 326 -3.83 -7.86 -9.43
CA ASN A 326 -3.89 -7.04 -10.64
C ASN A 326 -5.35 -6.63 -10.90
N LEU A 327 -5.60 -5.33 -11.04
CA LEU A 327 -6.92 -4.76 -11.33
C LEU A 327 -7.00 -4.36 -12.81
N THR A 328 -7.78 -5.10 -13.60
CA THR A 328 -8.00 -4.82 -15.03
C THR A 328 -9.49 -4.63 -15.31
N GLY A 329 -9.94 -3.38 -15.35
CA GLY A 329 -11.37 -3.08 -15.50
C GLY A 329 -12.17 -3.63 -14.32
N ASP A 330 -13.05 -4.59 -14.59
CA ASP A 330 -13.84 -5.31 -13.57
C ASP A 330 -13.23 -6.68 -13.21
N GLU A 331 -12.14 -7.08 -13.86
CA GLU A 331 -11.45 -8.34 -13.61
C GLU A 331 -10.34 -8.17 -12.57
N ARG A 332 -10.12 -9.24 -11.80
CA ARG A 332 -9.03 -9.33 -10.83
C ARG A 332 -8.26 -10.63 -11.01
N LEU A 333 -6.94 -10.51 -11.02
CA LEU A 333 -6.05 -11.65 -10.97
C LEU A 333 -5.31 -11.65 -9.64
N LEU A 334 -5.45 -12.75 -8.90
CA LEU A 334 -4.78 -12.98 -7.64
C LEU A 334 -3.59 -13.92 -7.86
N ARG A 335 -2.41 -13.50 -7.40
CA ARG A 335 -1.17 -14.30 -7.42
C ARG A 335 -0.49 -14.21 -6.06
N PHE A 336 0.27 -15.23 -5.70
CA PHE A 336 1.11 -15.22 -4.49
C PHE A 336 2.53 -15.60 -4.85
N TYR A 337 3.50 -14.99 -4.19
CA TYR A 337 4.92 -15.23 -4.40
C TYR A 337 5.59 -15.54 -3.07
N ALA A 338 6.57 -16.44 -3.08
CA ALA A 338 7.40 -16.74 -1.91
C ALA A 338 8.87 -16.71 -2.29
N ARG A 339 9.72 -16.57 -1.27
CA ARG A 339 11.18 -16.59 -1.42
C ARG A 339 11.67 -17.89 -2.08
N SER A 340 12.54 -17.73 -3.06
CA SER A 340 13.27 -18.80 -3.74
C SER A 340 14.72 -18.36 -3.93
N GLY A 341 15.57 -18.64 -2.95
CA GLY A 341 16.94 -18.11 -2.89
C GLY A 341 16.94 -16.58 -2.75
N ASP A 342 17.63 -15.90 -3.67
CA ASP A 342 17.72 -14.44 -3.77
C ASP A 342 16.62 -13.83 -4.67
N SER A 343 15.59 -14.61 -4.98
CA SER A 343 14.46 -14.21 -5.82
C SER A 343 13.13 -14.62 -5.19
N VAL A 344 12.03 -14.36 -5.89
CA VAL A 344 10.70 -14.85 -5.52
C VAL A 344 10.12 -15.69 -6.65
N ARG A 345 9.30 -16.67 -6.31
CA ARG A 345 8.60 -17.55 -7.24
C ARG A 345 7.12 -17.57 -6.92
N GLU A 346 6.29 -17.63 -7.96
CA GLU A 346 4.84 -17.80 -7.81
C GLU A 346 4.50 -19.12 -7.10
N CYS A 347 3.59 -19.04 -6.14
CA CYS A 347 3.11 -20.13 -5.32
C CYS A 347 1.85 -20.73 -5.92
N GLU A 348 1.67 -22.03 -5.70
CA GLU A 348 0.38 -22.67 -5.95
C GLU A 348 -0.65 -22.20 -4.93
N GLN A 349 -1.87 -21.99 -5.40
CA GLN A 349 -3.00 -21.55 -4.59
C GLN A 349 -4.10 -22.62 -4.58
N TRP A 350 -4.51 -23.00 -3.37
CA TRP A 350 -5.56 -23.98 -3.15
C TRP A 350 -6.70 -23.33 -2.38
N VAL A 351 -7.91 -23.43 -2.94
CA VAL A 351 -9.12 -22.84 -2.35
C VAL A 351 -10.01 -23.95 -1.81
N LYS A 352 -10.49 -23.78 -0.59
CA LYS A 352 -11.41 -24.70 0.07
C LYS A 352 -12.81 -24.54 -0.53
N ASP A 353 -13.36 -25.62 -1.09
CA ASP A 353 -14.73 -25.67 -1.59
C ASP A 353 -15.78 -25.75 -0.45
N ASP A 354 -17.06 -25.59 -0.79
CA ASP A 354 -18.18 -25.65 0.19
C ASP A 354 -18.26 -26.99 0.94
N ARG A 355 -17.61 -28.04 0.44
CA ARG A 355 -17.53 -29.36 1.09
C ARG A 355 -16.30 -29.49 1.98
N GLY A 356 -15.56 -28.40 2.16
CA GLY A 356 -14.37 -28.32 2.99
C GLY A 356 -13.11 -28.90 2.34
N ARG A 357 -13.11 -29.19 1.03
CA ARG A 357 -11.96 -29.79 0.34
C ARG A 357 -11.17 -28.74 -0.43
N TYR A 358 -9.85 -28.78 -0.33
CA TYR A 358 -8.98 -27.90 -1.09
C TYR A 358 -8.89 -28.34 -2.55
N ARG A 359 -8.95 -27.36 -3.46
CA ARG A 359 -8.72 -27.57 -4.90
C ARG A 359 -7.70 -26.57 -5.41
N LEU A 360 -6.77 -27.06 -6.21
CA LEU A 360 -5.82 -26.23 -6.94
C LEU A 360 -6.60 -25.26 -7.83
N THR A 361 -6.39 -23.96 -7.61
CA THR A 361 -6.91 -22.92 -8.48
C THR A 361 -5.83 -22.60 -9.50
N ARG A 362 -6.06 -22.96 -10.76
CA ARG A 362 -5.17 -22.49 -11.84
C ARG A 362 -5.25 -20.97 -11.86
N ALA A 363 -4.09 -20.30 -11.90
CA ALA A 363 -4.03 -18.90 -12.30
C ALA A 363 -4.87 -18.77 -13.58
N ALA A 364 -5.79 -17.81 -13.63
CA ALA A 364 -6.53 -17.52 -14.85
C ALA A 364 -5.51 -17.08 -15.91
N VAL A 365 -5.02 -18.02 -16.70
CA VAL A 365 -4.36 -17.74 -17.96
C VAL A 365 -5.50 -17.41 -18.90
N VAL A 366 -5.67 -16.13 -19.21
CA VAL A 366 -6.54 -15.68 -20.28
C VAL A 366 -5.92 -16.21 -21.57
N ASP A 367 -6.63 -17.12 -22.26
CA ASP A 367 -6.26 -17.52 -23.62
C ASP A 367 -6.29 -16.26 -24.53
N ASP A 368 -5.22 -16.07 -25.31
CA ASP A 368 -4.99 -14.96 -26.25
C ASP A 368 -6.12 -14.73 -27.27
#